data_AF-A0A1B7MZ57-F1
#
_entry.id   AF-A0A1B7MZ57-F1
#
_cell.length_a   1.000
_cell.length_b   1.000
_cell.length_c   1.000
_cell.angle_alpha   90.00
_cell.angle_beta   90.00
_cell.angle_gamma   90.00
#
_symmetry.space_group_name_H-M   'P 1'
#
loop_
_entity.id
_entity.type
_entity.pdbx_description
1 polymer ?
#
loop_
_entity_poly.entity_id
_entity_poly.type
_entity_poly.pdbx_seq_one_letter_code
_entity_poly.pdbx_strand_id
1 'polypeptide(L)'
;RWARFWQLSPRHERVFNIDPHIPSGSFISLVQHLPKRHISLMLWLRTRHISLNRHLHRIGKSPTPDCPHCEGSIETVQHFLLLCPQYARERHILTNTLKRRALSIQFLLSNKTATAPFIRFVNSTGRLKPTFGDVPPPTHS
;
A
#
# COMPACT_ATOMS: atom_id res chain seq x y z
N ARG A 1 -13.53 14.92 23.39
CA ARG A 1 -14.33 13.97 24.20
C ARG A 1 -14.31 12.55 23.63
N TRP A 2 -14.57 12.36 22.32
CA TRP A 2 -14.51 11.05 21.63
C TRP A 2 -13.14 10.36 21.61
N ALA A 3 -12.03 11.11 21.46
CA ALA A 3 -10.69 10.53 21.40
C ALA A 3 -10.28 9.74 22.66
N ARG A 4 -10.72 10.16 23.85
CA ARG A 4 -10.47 9.45 25.12
C ARG A 4 -11.23 8.13 25.22
N PHE A 5 -12.46 8.07 24.70
CA PHE A 5 -13.26 6.84 24.68
C PHE A 5 -12.73 5.81 23.69
N TRP A 6 -12.12 6.26 22.58
CA TRP A 6 -11.48 5.35 21.63
C TRP A 6 -10.30 4.61 22.25
N GLN A 7 -9.42 5.32 22.96
CA GLN A 7 -8.22 4.77 23.61
C GLN A 7 -8.50 3.66 24.63
N LEU A 8 -9.67 3.69 25.27
CA LEU A 8 -10.08 2.72 26.29
C LEU A 8 -10.73 1.45 25.71
N SER A 9 -10.93 1.37 24.39
CA SER A 9 -11.61 0.23 23.78
C SER A 9 -10.64 -0.93 23.46
N PRO A 10 -11.06 -2.20 23.59
CA PRO A 10 -10.27 -3.36 23.14
C PRO A 10 -9.98 -3.33 21.63
N ARG A 11 -10.77 -2.55 20.86
CA ARG A 11 -10.57 -2.32 19.43
C ARG A 11 -9.38 -1.37 19.18
N HIS A 12 -9.13 -0.41 20.07
CA HIS A 12 -7.97 0.48 19.96
C HIS A 12 -6.66 -0.29 20.07
N GLU A 13 -6.51 -1.19 21.04
CA GLU A 13 -5.30 -2.01 21.18
C GLU A 13 -5.03 -2.84 19.92
N ARG A 14 -6.08 -3.46 19.36
CA ARG A 14 -5.99 -4.26 18.13
C ARG A 14 -5.62 -3.41 16.91
N VAL A 15 -6.22 -2.22 16.77
CA VAL A 15 -5.93 -1.29 15.66
C VAL A 15 -4.56 -0.63 15.81
N PHE A 16 -4.16 -0.29 17.02
CA PHE A 16 -2.84 0.28 17.36
C PHE A 16 -1.72 -0.72 17.06
N ASN A 17 -1.92 -2.00 17.37
CA ASN A 17 -0.99 -3.07 17.05
C ASN A 17 -0.90 -3.36 15.53
N ILE A 18 -1.90 -2.97 14.75
CA ILE A 18 -1.89 -3.09 13.27
C ILE A 18 -1.18 -1.88 12.64
N ASP A 19 -1.49 -0.66 13.09
CA ASP A 19 -0.78 0.58 12.73
C ASP A 19 -1.11 1.71 13.75
N PRO A 20 -0.13 2.18 14.53
CA PRO A 20 -0.31 3.22 15.55
C PRO A 20 -0.85 4.55 15.01
N HIS A 21 -0.76 4.78 13.70
CA HIS A 21 -1.18 6.03 13.06
C HIS A 21 -2.61 6.00 12.48
N ILE A 22 -3.30 4.86 12.51
CA ILE A 22 -4.71 4.75 12.09
C ILE A 22 -5.66 5.72 12.82
N PRO A 23 -5.53 6.01 14.13
CA PRO A 23 -6.44 6.94 14.80
C PRO A 23 -6.21 8.41 14.41
N SER A 24 -5.10 8.72 13.73
CA SER A 24 -4.89 10.08 13.23
C SER A 24 -5.74 10.24 11.98
N GLY A 25 -6.64 11.23 11.95
CA GLY A 25 -7.43 11.58 10.75
C GLY A 25 -6.59 11.95 9.51
N SER A 26 -5.26 11.83 9.60
CA SER A 26 -4.29 12.02 8.52
C SER A 26 -4.59 11.12 7.31
N PHE A 27 -4.96 9.85 7.53
CA PHE A 27 -5.31 8.97 6.41
C PHE A 27 -6.61 9.41 5.72
N ILE A 28 -7.64 9.78 6.50
CA ILE A 28 -8.90 10.28 5.95
C ILE A 28 -8.65 11.56 5.15
N SER A 29 -7.90 12.52 5.70
CA SER A 29 -7.50 13.76 5.03
C SER A 29 -6.71 13.51 3.74
N LEU A 30 -5.85 12.50 3.72
CA LEU A 30 -5.09 12.09 2.53
C LEU A 30 -6.00 11.58 1.41
N VAL A 31 -6.98 10.73 1.75
CA VAL A 31 -7.73 9.94 0.77
C VAL A 31 -9.13 10.49 0.44
N GLN A 32 -9.64 11.46 1.19
CA GLN A 32 -11.01 11.98 1.03
C GLN A 32 -11.33 12.53 -0.38
N HIS A 33 -10.31 12.96 -1.13
CA HIS A 33 -10.46 13.48 -2.48
C HIS A 33 -10.19 12.44 -3.57
N LEU A 34 -9.83 11.21 -3.19
CA LEU A 34 -9.49 10.17 -4.15
C LEU A 34 -10.72 9.35 -4.53
N PRO A 35 -10.80 8.83 -5.77
CA PRO A 35 -11.81 7.84 -6.13
C PRO A 35 -11.73 6.60 -5.22
N LYS A 36 -12.88 5.98 -4.93
CA LYS A 36 -13.00 4.83 -4.01
C LYS A 36 -11.95 3.74 -4.24
N ARG A 37 -11.67 3.40 -5.51
CA ARG A 37 -10.66 2.39 -5.88
C ARG A 37 -9.26 2.72 -5.34
N HIS A 38 -8.86 3.98 -5.39
CA HIS A 38 -7.57 4.44 -4.88
C HIS A 38 -7.53 4.41 -3.36
N ILE A 39 -8.64 4.78 -2.70
CA ILE A 39 -8.78 4.66 -1.25
C ILE A 39 -8.61 3.20 -0.81
N SER A 40 -9.33 2.27 -1.47
CA SER A 40 -9.24 0.84 -1.18
C SER A 40 -7.81 0.31 -1.37
N LEU A 41 -7.15 0.66 -2.48
CA LEU A 41 -5.77 0.27 -2.74
C LEU A 41 -4.83 0.74 -1.62
N MET A 42 -4.89 2.02 -1.25
CA MET A 42 -4.05 2.60 -0.19
C MET A 42 -4.31 1.94 1.16
N LEU A 43 -5.58 1.71 1.50
CA LEU A 43 -5.99 1.06 2.74
C LEU A 43 -5.49 -0.39 2.81
N TRP A 44 -5.63 -1.15 1.72
CA TRP A 44 -5.21 -2.56 1.66
C TRP A 44 -3.69 -2.70 1.75
N LEU A 45 -2.95 -1.80 1.09
CA LEU A 45 -1.48 -1.75 1.21
C LEU A 45 -1.03 -1.41 2.63
N ARG A 46 -1.67 -0.41 3.26
CA ARG A 46 -1.35 0.05 4.61
C ARG A 46 -1.60 -1.04 5.66
N THR A 47 -2.73 -1.73 5.55
CA THR A 47 -3.11 -2.82 6.45
C THR A 47 -2.39 -4.14 6.11
N ARG A 48 -1.71 -4.23 4.95
CA ARG A 48 -1.12 -5.45 4.39
C ARG A 48 -2.17 -6.54 4.06
N HIS A 49 -3.42 -6.14 3.85
CA HIS A 49 -4.50 -6.98 3.33
C HIS A 49 -4.57 -6.90 1.81
N ILE A 50 -3.43 -6.92 1.14
CA ILE A 50 -3.33 -6.75 -0.31
C ILE A 50 -3.14 -8.11 -1.00
N SER A 51 -3.56 -8.25 -2.25
CA SER A 51 -3.46 -9.50 -3.04
C SER A 51 -2.03 -9.81 -3.52
N LEU A 52 -1.07 -9.80 -2.59
CA LEU A 52 0.28 -10.33 -2.75
C LEU A 52 0.37 -11.70 -2.07
N ASN A 53 1.29 -12.56 -2.53
CA ASN A 53 1.29 -13.97 -2.17
C ASN A 53 1.46 -14.23 -0.68
N ARG A 54 2.20 -13.40 0.07
CA ARG A 54 2.26 -13.54 1.54
C ARG A 54 0.87 -13.48 2.19
N HIS A 55 0.03 -12.54 1.77
CA HIS A 55 -1.32 -12.40 2.32
C HIS A 55 -2.23 -13.50 1.78
N LEU A 56 -2.18 -13.78 0.47
CA LEU A 56 -3.01 -14.81 -0.16
C LEU A 56 -2.75 -16.19 0.42
N HIS A 57 -1.49 -16.56 0.66
CA HIS A 57 -1.12 -17.83 1.30
C HIS A 57 -1.67 -17.91 2.72
N ARG A 58 -1.57 -16.84 3.51
CA ARG A 58 -2.12 -16.78 4.88
C ARG A 58 -3.63 -17.04 4.91
N ILE A 59 -4.37 -16.67 3.87
CA ILE A 59 -5.83 -16.88 3.78
C ILE A 59 -6.22 -18.09 2.93
N GLY A 60 -5.27 -18.96 2.57
CA GLY A 60 -5.52 -20.17 1.77
C GLY A 60 -5.92 -19.91 0.31
N LYS A 61 -5.57 -18.74 -0.25
CA LYS A 61 -5.85 -18.35 -1.64
C LYS A 61 -4.64 -18.43 -2.57
N SER A 62 -3.47 -18.78 -2.05
CA SER A 62 -2.26 -19.10 -2.83
C SER A 62 -1.59 -20.33 -2.23
N PRO A 63 -1.05 -21.25 -3.05
CA PRO A 63 -0.32 -22.41 -2.56
C PRO A 63 1.05 -22.07 -1.95
N THR A 64 1.60 -20.90 -2.24
CA THR A 64 2.89 -20.43 -1.72
C THR A 64 2.85 -18.94 -1.35
N PRO A 65 3.61 -18.48 -0.33
CA PRO A 65 3.80 -17.06 -0.03
C PRO A 65 4.85 -16.37 -0.93
N ASP A 66 5.54 -17.13 -1.78
CA ASP A 66 6.70 -16.67 -2.53
C ASP A 66 6.35 -15.75 -3.69
N CYS A 67 7.31 -14.89 -4.02
CA CYS A 67 7.24 -14.02 -5.19
C CYS A 67 7.36 -14.85 -6.47
N PRO A 68 6.46 -14.69 -7.45
CA PRO A 68 6.51 -15.45 -8.68
C PRO A 68 7.73 -15.10 -9.56
N HIS A 69 8.45 -14.02 -9.23
CA HIS A 69 9.60 -13.54 -9.99
C HIS A 69 10.93 -13.67 -9.23
N CYS A 70 10.91 -14.10 -7.98
CA CYS A 70 12.09 -14.11 -7.12
C CYS A 70 12.14 -15.40 -6.32
N GLU A 71 13.13 -16.23 -6.62
CA GLU A 71 13.35 -17.48 -5.90
C GLU A 71 13.68 -17.22 -4.42
N GLY A 72 13.08 -18.02 -3.54
CA GLY A 72 13.30 -17.97 -2.09
C GLY A 72 12.84 -16.67 -1.40
N SER A 73 12.11 -15.79 -2.10
CA SER A 73 11.70 -14.49 -1.56
C SER A 73 10.19 -14.43 -1.36
N ILE A 74 9.75 -14.16 -0.12
CA ILE A 74 8.33 -13.98 0.20
C ILE A 74 7.81 -12.66 -0.40
N GLU A 75 6.65 -12.71 -1.06
CA GLU A 75 6.03 -11.54 -1.68
C GLU A 75 5.30 -10.66 -0.64
N THR A 76 6.07 -9.87 0.09
CA THR A 76 5.56 -8.86 1.03
C THR A 76 5.29 -7.52 0.33
N VAL A 77 4.56 -6.62 0.99
CA VAL A 77 4.43 -5.21 0.55
C VAL A 77 5.81 -4.56 0.40
N GLN A 78 6.74 -4.81 1.32
CA GLN A 78 8.10 -4.30 1.24
C GLN A 78 8.86 -4.86 0.04
N HIS A 79 8.75 -6.17 -0.21
CA HIS A 79 9.38 -6.80 -1.36
C HIS A 79 8.83 -6.21 -2.66
N PHE A 80 7.51 -6.16 -2.82
CA PHE A 80 6.83 -5.58 -3.97
C PHE A 80 7.26 -4.12 -4.22
N LEU A 81 7.22 -3.28 -3.18
CA LEU A 81 7.46 -1.83 -3.32
C LEU A 81 8.93 -1.46 -3.47
N LEU A 82 9.87 -2.20 -2.86
CA LEU A 82 11.26 -1.75 -2.73
C LEU A 82 12.29 -2.72 -3.31
N LEU A 83 12.01 -4.02 -3.39
CA LEU A 83 13.07 -5.03 -3.61
C LEU A 83 12.92 -5.82 -4.91
N CYS A 84 11.69 -6.15 -5.32
CA CYS A 84 11.44 -7.12 -6.38
C CYS A 84 12.06 -6.70 -7.72
N PRO A 85 13.10 -7.39 -8.26
CA PRO A 85 13.77 -7.02 -9.50
C PRO A 85 12.82 -6.85 -10.69
N GLN A 86 11.73 -7.61 -10.76
CA GLN A 86 10.71 -7.47 -11.81
C GLN A 86 10.21 -6.04 -11.98
N TYR A 87 10.08 -5.27 -10.88
CA TYR A 87 9.55 -3.90 -10.89
C TYR A 87 10.64 -2.83 -10.81
N ALA A 88 11.89 -3.16 -11.16
CA ALA A 88 13.02 -2.24 -11.07
C ALA A 88 12.82 -1.01 -11.97
N ARG A 89 12.24 -1.18 -13.17
CA ARG A 89 11.98 -0.09 -14.10
C ARG A 89 10.95 0.91 -13.55
N GLU A 90 9.83 0.41 -13.06
CA GLU A 90 8.76 1.22 -12.46
C GLU A 90 9.27 1.92 -11.19
N ARG A 91 10.04 1.21 -10.36
CA ARG A 91 10.69 1.82 -9.18
C ARG A 91 11.67 2.91 -9.58
N HIS A 92 12.43 2.74 -10.66
CA HIS A 92 13.34 3.77 -11.15
C HIS A 92 12.59 5.04 -11.54
N ILE A 93 11.46 4.92 -12.26
CA ILE A 93 10.58 6.06 -12.60
C ILE A 93 10.03 6.74 -11.33
N LEU A 94 9.55 5.94 -10.37
CA LEU A 94 9.04 6.43 -9.09
C LEU A 94 10.14 7.19 -8.32
N THR A 95 11.35 6.64 -8.30
CA THR A 95 12.52 7.21 -7.62
C THR A 95 13.02 8.48 -8.31
N ASN A 96 12.99 8.55 -9.65
CA ASN A 96 13.34 9.79 -10.36
C ASN A 96 12.39 10.93 -10.01
N THR A 97 11.11 10.61 -9.77
CA THR A 97 10.05 11.56 -9.41
C THR A 97 10.14 12.00 -7.93
N LEU A 98 10.24 11.05 -7.00
CA LEU A 98 10.17 11.30 -5.56
C LEU A 98 11.54 11.35 -4.85
N LYS A 99 12.62 11.10 -5.60
CA LYS A 99 14.00 11.00 -5.11
C LYS A 99 14.11 9.98 -3.98
N ARG A 100 14.97 10.24 -2.99
CA ARG A 100 15.20 9.36 -1.83
C ARG A 100 13.92 9.04 -1.05
N ARG A 101 12.87 9.87 -1.13
CA ARG A 101 11.61 9.64 -0.44
C ARG A 101 10.83 8.44 -1.00
N ALA A 102 11.11 8.01 -2.23
CA ALA A 102 10.53 6.80 -2.82
C ALA A 102 10.88 5.51 -2.05
N LEU A 103 11.95 5.52 -1.25
CA LEU A 103 12.40 4.36 -0.48
C LEU A 103 11.64 4.19 0.84
N SER A 104 10.79 5.15 1.22
CA SER A 104 10.00 5.08 2.45
C SER A 104 8.56 4.65 2.15
N ILE A 105 8.20 3.43 2.55
CA ILE A 105 6.82 2.93 2.46
C ILE A 105 5.87 3.86 3.22
N GLN A 106 6.29 4.37 4.38
CA GLN A 106 5.50 5.32 5.16
C GLN A 106 5.19 6.60 4.36
N PHE A 107 6.19 7.14 3.65
CA PHE A 107 6.00 8.31 2.79
C PHE A 107 5.06 8.01 1.62
N LEU A 108 5.26 6.88 0.92
CA LEU A 108 4.43 6.46 -0.21
C LEU A 108 2.95 6.30 0.17
N LEU A 109 2.68 5.77 1.37
CA LEU A 109 1.32 5.46 1.84
C LEU A 109 0.66 6.57 2.67
N SER A 110 1.38 7.64 3.01
CA SER A 110 0.86 8.70 3.90
C SER A 110 0.99 10.12 3.36
N ASN A 111 1.69 10.35 2.24
CA ASN A 111 1.92 11.69 1.72
C ASN A 111 1.11 11.99 0.45
N LYS A 112 0.41 13.14 0.43
CA LYS A 112 -0.42 13.59 -0.70
C LYS A 112 0.40 13.78 -1.98
N THR A 113 1.64 14.26 -1.86
CA THR A 113 2.53 14.47 -3.02
C THR A 113 3.03 13.15 -3.62
N ALA A 114 3.05 12.07 -2.82
CA ALA A 114 3.43 10.73 -3.28
C ALA A 114 2.27 9.99 -3.96
N THR A 115 1.02 10.35 -3.68
CA THR A 115 -0.17 9.59 -4.09
C THR A 115 -0.23 9.32 -5.59
N ALA A 116 -0.16 10.37 -6.43
CA ALA A 116 -0.27 10.17 -7.88
C ALA A 116 0.93 9.41 -8.48
N PRO A 117 2.20 9.75 -8.17
CA PRO A 117 3.34 8.94 -8.60
C PRO A 117 3.28 7.48 -8.14
N PHE A 118 2.84 7.25 -6.90
CA PHE A 118 2.72 5.92 -6.33
C PHE A 118 1.65 5.07 -7.02
N ILE A 119 0.47 5.65 -7.29
CA ILE A 119 -0.59 4.97 -8.04
C ILE A 119 -0.12 4.63 -9.45
N ARG A 120 0.63 5.53 -10.11
CA ARG A 120 1.24 5.22 -11.42
C ARG A 120 2.14 4.00 -11.36
N PHE A 121 3.04 3.95 -10.37
CA PHE A 121 3.90 2.80 -10.12
C PHE A 121 3.08 1.51 -9.99
N VAL A 122 2.08 1.50 -9.10
CA VAL A 122 1.24 0.31 -8.89
C VAL A 122 0.56 -0.12 -10.19
N ASN A 123 -0.03 0.82 -10.92
CA ASN A 123 -0.74 0.52 -12.16
C ASN A 123 0.18 -0.02 -13.26
N SER A 124 1.40 0.55 -13.40
CA SER A 124 2.37 0.10 -14.39
C SER A 124 2.92 -1.29 -14.09
N THR A 125 3.03 -1.69 -12.82
CA THR A 125 3.48 -3.07 -12.49
C THR A 125 2.51 -4.15 -12.95
N GLY A 126 1.23 -3.83 -13.12
CA GLY A 126 0.19 -4.81 -13.43
C GLY A 126 -0.14 -5.79 -12.30
N ARG A 127 0.68 -5.88 -11.24
CA ARG A 127 0.62 -6.92 -10.21
C ARG A 127 -0.71 -7.02 -9.49
N LEU A 128 -1.38 -5.88 -9.31
CA LEU A 128 -2.64 -5.76 -8.57
C LEU A 128 -3.86 -5.61 -9.49
N LYS A 129 -3.69 -5.67 -10.82
CA LYS A 129 -4.79 -5.62 -11.79
C LYS A 129 -5.84 -6.72 -11.59
N PRO A 130 -5.49 -7.98 -11.22
CA PRO A 130 -6.50 -9.01 -10.97
C PRO A 130 -7.52 -8.64 -9.88
N THR A 131 -7.15 -7.77 -8.94
CA THR A 131 -8.01 -7.39 -7.80
C THR A 131 -8.63 -6.00 -7.98
N PHE A 132 -7.88 -5.04 -8.54
CA PHE A 132 -8.30 -3.64 -8.62
C PHE A 132 -8.60 -3.16 -10.04
N GLY A 133 -8.39 -3.99 -11.06
CA GLY A 133 -8.43 -3.59 -12.47
C GLY A 133 -7.36 -2.54 -12.79
N ASP A 134 -7.61 -1.74 -13.82
CA ASP A 134 -6.79 -0.56 -14.09
C ASP A 134 -7.09 0.54 -13.07
N VAL A 135 -6.03 0.98 -12.39
CA VAL A 135 -6.05 2.07 -11.41
C VAL A 135 -5.27 3.23 -12.01
N PRO A 136 -5.81 3.94 -13.02
CA PRO A 136 -5.12 5.06 -13.63
C PRO A 136 -4.83 6.11 -12.55
N PRO A 137 -3.72 6.85 -12.69
CA PRO A 137 -3.43 7.93 -11.76
C PRO A 137 -4.59 8.93 -11.71
N PRO A 138 -4.82 9.57 -10.56
CA PRO A 138 -5.75 10.70 -10.51
C PRO A 138 -5.25 11.76 -11.51
N THR A 139 -6.07 12.03 -12.53
CA THR A 139 -5.89 13.21 -13.39
C THR A 139 -6.05 14.43 -12.51
N HIS A 140 -5.13 15.39 -12.65
CA HIS A 140 -5.02 16.57 -11.78
C HIS A 140 -6.40 17.17 -11.43
N SER A 141 -6.65 17.32 -10.13
CA SER A 141 -7.48 18.40 -9.58
C SER A 141 -6.60 19.63 -9.40
#